data_AF-A0A925UIE9-F1
#
_entry.id   AF-A0A925UIE9-F1
#
_cell.length_a   1.000
_cell.length_b   1.000
_cell.length_c   1.000
_cell.angle_alpha   90.00
_cell.angle_beta   90.00
_cell.angle_gamma   90.00
#
_symmetry.space_group_name_H-M   'P 1'
#
loop_
_entity.id
_entity.type
_entity.pdbx_description
1 polymer ?
#
loop_
_entity_poly.entity_id
_entity_poly.type
_entity_poly.pdbx_seq_one_letter_code
_entity_poly.pdbx_strand_id
1 'polypeptide(L)'
;VLLGHECPVRDIALAALARSRRPHHLQIGCTGSQAAVAAIRAGWGVGCLNTSAITPDMAVLTKQDAKRWPSPGRLSFYLLARPEARELSQALTAWAR
;
A
#
# COMPACT_ATOMS: atom_id res chain seq x y z
N VAL A 1 -0.90 -5.86 -9.83
CA VAL A 1 -1.31 -4.44 -9.92
C VAL A 1 -0.49 -3.66 -8.91
N LEU A 2 0.38 -2.73 -9.33
CA LEU A 2 1.12 -1.86 -8.41
C LEU A 2 1.01 -0.39 -8.85
N LEU A 3 1.35 0.52 -7.94
CA LEU A 3 1.49 1.93 -8.27
C LEU A 3 2.68 2.18 -9.22
N GLY A 4 2.73 3.40 -9.78
CA GLY A 4 3.79 3.88 -10.66
C GLY A 4 5.20 3.65 -10.08
N HIS A 5 6.20 3.63 -10.97
CA HIS A 5 7.61 3.44 -10.62
C HIS A 5 8.16 4.46 -9.62
N GLU A 6 7.55 5.65 -9.57
CA GLU A 6 7.86 6.75 -8.68
C GLU A 6 7.31 6.56 -7.25
N CYS A 7 6.47 5.54 -7.01
CA CYS A 7 5.81 5.35 -5.73
C CYS A 7 6.62 4.43 -4.80
N PRO A 8 7.07 4.89 -3.62
CA PRO A 8 7.84 4.06 -2.69
C PRO A 8 7.11 2.79 -2.22
N VAL A 9 5.77 2.80 -2.22
CA VAL A 9 4.96 1.63 -1.87
C VAL A 9 5.20 0.47 -2.86
N ARG A 10 5.46 0.78 -4.14
CA ARG A 10 5.80 -0.21 -5.15
C ARG A 10 7.09 -0.94 -4.77
N ASP A 11 8.14 -0.20 -4.42
CA ASP A 11 9.45 -0.77 -4.10
C ASP A 11 9.39 -1.66 -2.86
N ILE A 12 8.64 -1.25 -1.84
CA ILE A 12 8.41 -2.05 -0.64
C ILE A 12 7.70 -3.37 -1.00
N ALA A 13 6.68 -3.31 -1.86
CA ALA A 13 5.97 -4.50 -2.34
C ALA A 13 6.88 -5.44 -3.13
N LEU A 14 7.67 -4.90 -4.07
CA LEU A 14 8.62 -5.67 -4.88
C LEU A 14 9.72 -6.29 -4.02
N ALA A 15 10.26 -5.55 -3.06
CA ALA A 15 11.26 -6.08 -2.12
C ALA A 15 10.69 -7.23 -1.27
N ALA A 16 9.42 -7.14 -0.83
CA ALA A 16 8.76 -8.22 -0.10
C ALA A 16 8.54 -9.48 -0.96
N LEU A 17 8.15 -9.28 -2.24
CA LEU A 17 8.02 -10.37 -3.20
C LEU A 17 9.37 -11.03 -3.49
N ALA A 18 10.43 -10.23 -3.71
CA ALA A 18 11.79 -10.72 -3.93
C ALA A 18 12.29 -11.56 -2.73
N ARG A 19 12.09 -11.08 -1.50
CA ARG A 19 12.42 -11.85 -0.27
C ARG A 19 11.68 -13.18 -0.18
N SER A 20 10.44 -13.22 -0.68
CA SER A 20 9.64 -14.46 -0.68
C SER A 20 10.05 -15.47 -1.75
N ARG A 21 10.98 -15.10 -2.67
CA ARG A 21 11.41 -15.91 -3.83
C ARG A 21 10.26 -16.45 -4.67
N ARG A 22 9.13 -15.74 -4.70
CA ARG A 22 7.96 -16.14 -5.47
C ARG A 22 8.05 -15.55 -6.88
N PRO A 23 7.81 -16.37 -7.92
CA PRO A 23 7.58 -15.85 -9.27
C PRO A 23 6.43 -14.85 -9.23
N HIS A 24 6.65 -13.68 -9.81
CA HIS A 24 5.64 -12.64 -9.93
C HIS A 24 5.87 -11.88 -11.24
N HIS A 25 4.79 -11.31 -11.75
CA HIS A 25 4.80 -10.47 -12.95
C HIS A 25 4.03 -9.18 -12.65
N LEU A 26 4.58 -8.05 -13.07
CA LEU A 26 3.90 -6.76 -12.98
C LEU A 26 2.93 -6.62 -14.16
N GLN A 27 1.65 -6.93 -13.93
CA GLN A 27 0.63 -6.83 -14.98
C GLN A 27 0.31 -5.40 -15.41
N ILE A 28 0.19 -4.49 -14.45
CA ILE A 28 -0.24 -3.11 -14.67
C ILE A 28 0.39 -2.19 -13.62
N GLY A 29 0.87 -1.04 -14.08
CA GLY A 29 1.27 0.10 -13.25
C GLY A 29 0.18 1.16 -13.24
N CYS A 30 -0.17 1.68 -12.07
CA CYS A 30 -1.28 2.60 -11.89
C CYS A 30 -0.82 3.96 -11.35
N THR A 31 -1.38 5.04 -11.89
CA THR A 31 -1.20 6.40 -11.37
C THR A 31 -2.21 6.64 -10.24
N GLY A 32 -1.74 6.50 -9.00
CA GLY A 32 -2.56 6.72 -7.80
C GLY A 32 -3.37 5.50 -7.34
N SER A 33 -3.86 5.56 -6.10
CA SER A 33 -4.53 4.44 -5.42
C SER A 33 -5.87 4.05 -6.07
N GLN A 34 -6.65 5.02 -6.55
CA GLN A 34 -7.95 4.74 -7.16
C GLN A 34 -7.84 3.94 -8.46
N ALA A 35 -6.85 4.25 -9.29
CA ALA A 35 -6.56 3.46 -10.50
C ALA A 35 -6.15 2.02 -10.14
N ALA A 36 -5.36 1.84 -9.08
CA ALA A 36 -4.99 0.51 -8.59
C ALA A 36 -6.20 -0.27 -8.04
N VAL A 37 -7.08 0.38 -7.27
CA VAL A 37 -8.33 -0.23 -6.78
C VAL A 37 -9.21 -0.67 -7.94
N ALA A 38 -9.41 0.19 -8.94
CA ALA A 38 -10.20 -0.14 -10.13
C ALA A 38 -9.63 -1.34 -10.89
N ALA A 39 -8.31 -1.40 -11.08
CA ALA A 39 -7.65 -2.53 -11.73
C ALA A 39 -7.79 -3.84 -10.93
N ILE A 40 -7.71 -3.79 -9.60
CA ILE A 40 -7.91 -4.98 -8.75
C ILE A 40 -9.36 -5.46 -8.83
N ARG A 41 -10.33 -4.56 -8.73
CA ARG A 41 -11.76 -4.88 -8.87
C ARG A 41 -12.11 -5.49 -10.22
N ALA A 42 -11.47 -5.01 -11.29
CA ALA A 42 -11.62 -5.56 -12.62
C ALA A 42 -10.88 -6.90 -12.83
N GLY A 43 -10.26 -7.48 -11.80
CA GLY A 43 -9.67 -8.81 -11.86
C GLY A 43 -8.29 -8.88 -12.49
N TRP A 44 -7.60 -7.74 -12.71
CA TRP A 44 -6.25 -7.73 -13.28
C TRP A 44 -5.16 -8.31 -12.35
N GLY A 45 -5.53 -8.64 -11.12
CA GLY A 45 -4.71 -9.41 -10.19
C GLY A 45 -4.72 -8.85 -8.77
N VAL A 46 -3.71 -9.23 -8.00
CA VAL A 46 -3.50 -8.72 -6.64
C VAL A 46 -2.71 -7.41 -6.66
N GLY A 47 -2.94 -6.57 -5.64
CA GLY A 47 -2.18 -5.35 -5.46
C GLY A 47 -1.74 -5.12 -4.02
N CYS A 48 -0.88 -4.11 -3.87
CA CYS A 48 -0.37 -3.66 -2.58
C CYS A 48 -0.76 -2.20 -2.40
N LEU A 49 -1.60 -1.94 -1.39
CA LEU A 49 -2.16 -0.63 -1.09
C LEU A 49 -1.93 -0.29 0.38
N ASN A 50 -1.92 0.99 0.70
CA ASN A 50 -2.10 1.43 2.08
C ASN A 50 -3.49 0.96 2.56
N THR A 51 -3.59 0.49 3.81
CA THR A 51 -4.85 0.07 4.44
C THR A 51 -5.97 1.09 4.29
N SER A 52 -5.67 2.39 4.38
CA SER A 52 -6.65 3.48 4.18
C SER A 52 -7.25 3.55 2.76
N ALA A 53 -6.58 2.96 1.77
CA ALA A 53 -7.05 2.89 0.39
C ALA A 53 -7.73 1.55 0.05
N ILE A 54 -7.76 0.59 0.97
CA ILE A 54 -8.45 -0.68 0.79
C ILE A 54 -9.94 -0.47 1.08
N THR A 55 -10.78 -0.81 0.11
CA THR A 55 -12.23 -0.68 0.23
C THR A 55 -12.87 -1.96 0.79
N PRO A 56 -14.05 -1.89 1.46
CA PRO A 56 -14.65 -3.04 2.14
C PRO A 56 -14.98 -4.25 1.26
N ASP A 57 -15.14 -4.04 -0.04
CA ASP A 57 -15.41 -5.09 -1.04
C ASP A 57 -14.14 -5.85 -1.48
N MET A 58 -12.97 -5.47 -0.98
CA MET A 58 -11.71 -6.13 -1.31
C MET A 58 -11.27 -7.09 -0.21
N ALA A 59 -10.78 -8.27 -0.62
CA ALA A 59 -10.16 -9.22 0.30
C ALA A 59 -8.70 -8.82 0.60
N VAL A 60 -8.35 -8.78 1.89
CA VAL A 60 -6.96 -8.59 2.33
C VAL A 60 -6.26 -9.93 2.39
N LEU A 61 -5.17 -10.07 1.64
CA LEU A 61 -4.40 -11.31 1.55
C LEU A 61 -3.21 -11.30 2.52
N THR A 62 -2.94 -12.45 3.11
CA THR A 62 -1.96 -12.65 4.18
C THR A 62 -1.11 -13.92 3.94
N LYS A 63 -0.20 -14.19 4.87
CA LYS A 63 0.61 -15.41 4.88
C LYS A 63 -0.20 -16.68 5.13
N GLN A 64 -1.40 -16.57 5.69
CA GLN A 64 -2.26 -17.72 6.02
C GLN A 64 -3.02 -18.24 4.80
N ASP A 65 -3.18 -17.44 3.75
CA ASP A 65 -3.84 -17.86 2.52
C ASP A 65 -3.03 -18.92 1.76
N ALA A 66 -3.69 -19.69 0.88
CA ALA A 66 -3.08 -20.75 0.09
C ALA A 66 -1.82 -20.29 -0.68
N LYS A 67 -1.83 -19.04 -1.14
CA LYS A 67 -0.72 -18.40 -1.85
C LYS A 67 0.25 -17.66 -0.92
N ARG A 68 0.15 -17.81 0.42
CA ARG A 68 1.05 -17.29 1.46
C ARG A 68 1.65 -15.92 1.13
N TRP A 69 0.79 -14.92 0.95
CA TRP A 69 1.21 -13.61 0.48
C TRP A 69 2.05 -12.87 1.55
N PRO A 70 3.24 -12.34 1.21
CA PRO A 70 4.07 -11.64 2.17
C PRO A 70 3.44 -10.29 2.53
N SER A 71 3.57 -9.89 3.80
CA SER A 71 3.31 -8.51 4.19
C SER A 71 4.46 -7.63 3.67
N PRO A 72 4.16 -6.51 2.99
CA PRO A 72 5.17 -5.54 2.55
C PRO A 72 5.89 -4.87 3.73
N GLY A 73 5.26 -4.80 4.90
CA GLY A 73 5.73 -4.09 6.08
C GLY A 73 4.80 -2.96 6.49
N ARG A 74 5.30 -2.04 7.31
CA ARG A 74 4.58 -0.83 7.74
C ARG A 74 5.14 0.40 7.04
N LEU A 75 4.27 1.34 6.71
CA LEU A 75 4.61 2.67 6.21
C LEU A 75 4.28 3.69 7.30
N SER A 76 5.25 4.54 7.63
CA SER A 76 5.03 5.68 8.52
C SER A 76 4.68 6.90 7.69
N PHE A 77 3.56 7.53 8.03
CA PHE A 77 3.16 8.82 7.46
C PHE A 77 3.57 9.92 8.40
N TYR A 78 4.22 10.94 7.85
CA TYR A 78 4.68 12.10 8.61
C TYR A 78 3.90 13.31 8.12
N LEU A 79 3.37 14.08 9.08
CA LEU A 79 2.83 15.39 8.78
C LEU A 79 4.00 16.38 8.70
N LEU A 80 4.19 16.99 7.53
CA LEU A 80 5.12 18.11 7.41
C LEU A 80 4.38 19.38 7.84
N ALA A 81 4.46 19.71 9.12
CA ALA A 81 3.90 20.94 9.65
C ALA A 81 4.92 22.09 9.51
N ARG A 82 4.46 23.24 9.01
CA ARG A 82 5.21 24.49 9.19
C ARG A 82 5.33 24.80 10.70
N PRO A 83 6.36 25.55 11.16
CA PRO A 83 6.56 25.81 12.58
C PRO A 83 5.30 26.34 13.29
N GLU A 84 4.51 27.17 12.62
CA GLU A 84 3.29 27.80 13.13
C GLU A 84 2.14 26.80 13.32
N ALA A 85 2.19 25.64 12.66
CA ALA A 85 1.19 24.58 12.76
C ALA A 85 1.61 23.43 13.70
N ARG A 86 2.69 23.61 14.48
CA ARG A 86 3.25 22.56 15.34
C ARG A 86 2.27 22.06 16.40
N GLU A 87 1.54 22.97 17.04
CA GLU A 87 0.53 22.62 18.05
C GLU A 87 -0.62 21.80 17.44
N LEU A 88 -1.14 22.22 16.29
CA LEU A 88 -2.17 21.47 15.54
C LEU A 88 -1.65 20.09 15.12
N SER A 89 -0.42 20.00 14.64
CA SER A 89 0.21 18.72 14.29
C SER A 89 0.32 17.77 15.48
N GLN A 90 0.67 18.30 16.67
CA GLN A 90 0.72 17.50 17.89
C GLN A 90 -0.66 17.02 18.31
N ALA A 91 -1.68 17.90 18.26
CA ALA A 91 -3.06 17.55 18.55
C ALA A 91 -3.60 16.45 17.61
N LEU A 92 -3.36 16.57 16.30
CA LEU A 92 -3.75 15.56 15.32
C LEU A 92 -3.04 14.23 15.53
N THR A 93 -1.75 14.26 15.88
CA THR A 93 -0.98 13.05 16.17
C THR A 93 -1.47 12.35 17.44
N ALA A 94 -1.85 13.12 18.47
CA ALA A 94 -2.42 12.57 19.70
C ALA A 94 -3.81 11.96 19.47
N TRP A 95 -4.64 12.60 18.65
CA TRP A 95 -5.96 12.08 18.27
C TRP A 95 -5.90 10.78 17.45
N ALA A 96 -4.89 10.61 16.60
CA ALA A 96 -4.75 9.44 15.74
C ALA A 96 -4.19 8.18 16.45
N ARG A 97 -3.80 8.28 17.73
CA ARG A 97 -3.34 7.16 18.56
C ARG A 97 -4.49 6.52 19.31
#